data_AF-A0A3D5HD26-F1
#
_entry.id   AF-A0A3D5HD26-F1
#
_cell.length_a   1.000
_cell.length_b   1.000
_cell.length_c   1.000
_cell.angle_alpha   90.00
_cell.angle_beta   90.00
_cell.angle_gamma   90.00
#
_symmetry.space_group_name_H-M   'P 1'
#
loop_
_entity.id
_entity.type
_entity.pdbx_description
1 polymer ?
#
loop_
_entity_poly.entity_id
_entity_poly.type
_entity_poly.pdbx_seq_one_letter_code
_entity_poly.pdbx_strand_id
1 'polypeptide(L)'
;MPGMSSGVTLTDNQRPWIAELISRGYDHSLNEHTVYYPVANYPGAEKRGVTFPPPVYSDEDSSAAFLTDELLKWLSVREDENWFAHLSYLRPHPPWIAPEPYNSMYDPDDVSKPVRMKSLEQEGEQHPLLKMLLTIIPGKNFFPDTYEGLAAETSEKDILQARATYYGLMTEIDHHLGRVISYLKKTGQYESTLIVFTSDHGEQLGDHYLFGKAGYFDASYAIPLIIRNPEIYDSTSGKSSTADNQVEVFTEAIDVMPTILDWLDLEIPQELDGRSLLPLLNGNVPDNWRKEAHWEFDFREIGSYQPMIEQKFGLSPDQCSLTVIRDECYKYVHMTALPPLLFDLQEDPEEFINRAEDPDYRHLVLEYSQKMLSWSMLHRDRTLVNINLESGKLIHWKGQRILTKPEA
;
A
#
# COMPACT_ATOMS: atom_id res chain seq x y z
N MET A 1 4.90 13.11 -14.84
CA MET A 1 4.70 13.96 -13.65
C MET A 1 5.34 15.31 -13.92
N PRO A 2 4.62 16.44 -13.82
CA PRO A 2 5.22 17.76 -13.94
C PRO A 2 6.40 17.88 -12.95
N GLY A 3 7.56 18.35 -13.39
CA GLY A 3 8.74 18.56 -12.54
C GLY A 3 9.61 17.33 -12.25
N MET A 4 9.23 16.11 -12.67
CA MET A 4 10.09 14.92 -12.56
C MET A 4 10.52 14.40 -13.92
N SER A 5 11.83 14.17 -14.12
CA SER A 5 12.38 13.44 -15.25
C SER A 5 12.51 11.96 -14.89
N SER A 6 11.84 11.08 -15.64
CA SER A 6 11.99 9.63 -15.45
C SER A 6 13.35 9.17 -15.97
N GLY A 7 14.16 8.53 -15.10
CA GLY A 7 15.41 7.86 -15.51
C GLY A 7 15.12 6.61 -16.35
N VAL A 8 14.17 5.80 -15.89
CA VAL A 8 13.63 4.64 -16.61
C VAL A 8 12.12 4.57 -16.35
N THR A 9 11.33 4.55 -17.41
CA THR A 9 9.87 4.42 -17.32
C THR A 9 9.46 2.97 -17.55
N LEU A 10 9.25 2.23 -16.46
CA LEU A 10 8.67 0.89 -16.49
C LEU A 10 7.16 1.00 -16.26
N THR A 11 6.37 1.08 -17.32
CA THR A 11 4.90 1.01 -17.24
C THR A 11 4.43 -0.44 -17.10
N ASP A 12 3.12 -0.68 -17.00
CA ASP A 12 2.52 -2.02 -16.90
C ASP A 12 2.98 -3.00 -18.00
N ASN A 13 3.34 -2.50 -19.19
CA ASN A 13 3.86 -3.32 -20.28
C ASN A 13 5.33 -3.76 -20.13
N GLN A 14 6.05 -3.22 -19.14
CA GLN A 14 7.43 -3.53 -18.75
C GLN A 14 8.47 -3.62 -19.89
N ARG A 15 8.24 -2.90 -20.99
CA ARG A 15 9.02 -3.03 -22.22
C ARG A 15 10.54 -2.83 -22.04
N PRO A 16 11.03 -1.83 -21.29
CA PRO A 16 12.48 -1.67 -21.08
C PRO A 16 13.15 -2.91 -20.47
N TRP A 17 12.54 -3.51 -19.44
CA TRP A 17 13.06 -4.71 -18.80
C TRP A 17 13.02 -5.92 -19.74
N ILE A 18 11.89 -6.13 -20.44
CA ILE A 18 11.75 -7.22 -21.41
C ILE A 18 12.77 -7.07 -22.56
N ALA A 19 13.04 -5.84 -23.01
CA ALA A 19 14.06 -5.59 -24.02
C ALA A 19 15.46 -5.95 -23.52
N GLU A 20 15.77 -5.70 -22.24
CA GLU A 20 17.02 -6.12 -21.60
C GLU A 20 17.13 -7.64 -21.51
N LEU A 21 16.05 -8.35 -21.13
CA LEU A 21 16.02 -9.81 -21.19
C LEU A 21 16.33 -10.31 -22.61
N ILE A 22 15.63 -9.79 -23.63
CA ILE A 22 15.88 -10.18 -25.02
C ILE A 22 17.34 -9.90 -25.44
N SER A 23 17.93 -8.79 -24.99
CA SER A 23 19.33 -8.45 -25.28
C SER A 23 20.33 -9.45 -24.68
N ARG A 24 19.96 -10.07 -23.55
CA ARG A 24 20.71 -11.11 -22.84
C ARG A 24 20.50 -12.52 -23.39
N GLY A 25 19.65 -12.68 -24.42
CA GLY A 25 19.43 -13.95 -25.12
C GLY A 25 18.19 -14.71 -24.68
N TYR A 26 17.30 -14.10 -23.91
CA TYR A 26 15.96 -14.66 -23.63
C TYR A 26 15.07 -14.62 -24.90
N ASP A 27 14.01 -15.43 -24.90
CA ASP A 27 13.14 -15.61 -26.08
C ASP A 27 12.52 -14.29 -26.56
N HIS A 28 12.58 -14.03 -27.87
CA HIS A 28 12.05 -12.81 -28.49
C HIS A 28 10.51 -12.67 -28.40
N SER A 29 9.79 -13.74 -28.03
CA SER A 29 8.34 -13.74 -27.84
C SER A 29 7.89 -13.29 -26.45
N LEU A 30 8.81 -13.01 -25.53
CA LEU A 30 8.50 -12.45 -24.22
C LEU A 30 7.74 -11.13 -24.34
N ASN A 31 6.68 -11.00 -23.55
CA ASN A 31 5.84 -9.81 -23.44
C ASN A 31 5.35 -9.67 -21.99
N GLU A 32 4.55 -8.62 -21.73
CA GLU A 32 4.05 -8.28 -20.40
C GLU A 32 3.27 -9.39 -19.70
N HIS A 33 2.70 -10.34 -20.46
CA HIS A 33 1.99 -11.49 -19.92
C HIS A 33 2.92 -12.69 -19.77
N THR A 34 3.65 -13.04 -20.84
CA THR A 34 4.42 -14.29 -20.90
C THR A 34 5.72 -14.26 -20.11
N VAL A 35 6.26 -13.08 -19.79
CA VAL A 35 7.48 -12.93 -18.99
C VAL A 35 7.37 -13.54 -17.60
N TYR A 36 6.16 -13.62 -17.05
CA TYR A 36 5.88 -14.21 -15.76
C TYR A 36 5.38 -15.64 -15.82
N TYR A 37 5.34 -16.26 -16.99
CA TYR A 37 4.82 -17.62 -17.09
C TYR A 37 5.70 -18.60 -16.32
N PRO A 38 5.10 -19.43 -15.45
CA PRO A 38 5.84 -20.44 -14.72
C PRO A 38 6.49 -21.44 -15.69
N VAL A 39 7.73 -21.84 -15.37
CA VAL A 39 8.43 -22.89 -16.12
C VAL A 39 7.62 -24.18 -16.09
N ALA A 40 7.26 -24.67 -17.28
CA ALA A 40 6.48 -25.90 -17.43
C ALA A 40 7.27 -27.12 -16.93
N ASN A 41 6.58 -28.06 -16.29
CA ASN A 41 7.16 -29.29 -15.73
C ASN A 41 8.32 -29.06 -14.73
N TYR A 42 8.30 -27.93 -14.01
CA TYR A 42 9.28 -27.66 -12.97
C TYR A 42 9.25 -28.76 -11.88
N PRO A 43 10.40 -29.35 -11.50
CA PRO A 43 10.45 -30.46 -10.55
C PRO A 43 9.76 -30.15 -9.22
N GLY A 44 8.86 -31.03 -8.78
CA GLY A 44 8.14 -30.90 -7.50
C GLY A 44 6.91 -29.99 -7.55
N ALA A 45 6.64 -29.34 -8.68
CA ALA A 45 5.46 -28.49 -8.85
C ALA A 45 4.14 -29.25 -8.64
N GLU A 46 4.08 -30.55 -8.94
CA GLU A 46 2.89 -31.38 -8.76
C GLU A 46 2.45 -31.49 -7.30
N LYS A 47 3.39 -31.30 -6.36
CA LYS A 47 3.14 -31.35 -4.91
C LYS A 47 2.83 -29.99 -4.30
N ARG A 48 3.07 -28.91 -5.04
CA ARG A 48 2.96 -27.52 -4.59
C ARG A 48 1.81 -26.80 -5.32
N GLY A 49 1.52 -25.56 -4.93
CA GLY A 49 0.47 -24.75 -5.56
C GLY A 49 0.92 -24.11 -6.88
N VAL A 50 -0.01 -23.48 -7.59
CA VAL A 50 0.20 -22.93 -8.95
C VAL A 50 1.27 -21.84 -9.06
N THR A 51 1.63 -21.20 -7.94
CA THR A 51 2.63 -20.12 -7.86
C THR A 51 4.04 -20.60 -7.47
N PHE A 52 4.26 -21.92 -7.37
CA PHE A 52 5.57 -22.48 -7.00
C PHE A 52 6.64 -22.45 -8.12
N PRO A 53 6.32 -22.82 -9.38
CA PRO A 53 7.35 -22.84 -10.41
C PRO A 53 7.88 -21.43 -10.67
N PRO A 54 9.20 -21.27 -10.87
CA PRO A 54 9.80 -19.97 -11.15
C PRO A 54 9.46 -19.50 -12.57
N PRO A 55 9.64 -18.21 -12.89
CA PRO A 55 9.64 -17.72 -14.26
C PRO A 55 10.90 -18.20 -15.01
N VAL A 56 10.97 -17.92 -16.31
CA VAL A 56 12.11 -18.31 -17.16
C VAL A 56 13.40 -17.54 -16.86
N TYR A 57 13.32 -16.40 -16.17
CA TYR A 57 14.45 -15.53 -15.86
C TYR A 57 15.06 -15.83 -14.49
N SER A 58 16.36 -15.57 -14.36
CA SER A 58 17.10 -15.64 -13.09
C SER A 58 16.76 -14.46 -12.17
N ASP A 59 17.08 -14.56 -10.88
CA ASP A 59 16.92 -13.43 -9.96
C ASP A 59 17.73 -12.20 -10.36
N GLU A 60 18.95 -12.38 -10.87
CA GLU A 60 19.79 -11.30 -11.39
C GLU A 60 19.17 -10.56 -12.59
N ASP A 61 18.23 -11.21 -13.29
CA ASP A 61 17.54 -10.67 -14.46
C ASP A 61 16.09 -10.25 -14.14
N SER A 62 15.68 -10.21 -12.87
CA SER A 62 14.32 -9.82 -12.50
C SER A 62 14.03 -8.34 -12.76
N SER A 63 12.75 -7.96 -12.74
CA SER A 63 12.36 -6.55 -12.89
C SER A 63 12.84 -5.69 -11.70
N ALA A 64 12.96 -6.29 -10.51
CA ALA A 64 13.55 -5.64 -9.35
C ALA A 64 15.05 -5.40 -9.58
N ALA A 65 15.79 -6.43 -9.99
CA ALA A 65 17.21 -6.32 -10.31
C ALA A 65 17.48 -5.26 -11.38
N PHE A 66 16.71 -5.26 -12.47
CA PHE A 66 16.81 -4.29 -13.55
C PHE A 66 16.62 -2.84 -13.06
N LEU A 67 15.56 -2.57 -12.28
CA LEU A 67 15.31 -1.22 -11.75
C LEU A 67 16.39 -0.79 -10.76
N THR A 68 16.89 -1.71 -9.93
CA THR A 68 18.02 -1.42 -9.05
C THR A 68 19.25 -1.06 -9.87
N ASP A 69 19.60 -1.84 -10.88
CA ASP A 69 20.78 -1.62 -11.73
C ASP A 69 20.73 -0.26 -12.43
N GLU A 70 19.57 0.09 -12.99
CA GLU A 70 19.38 1.38 -13.66
C GLU A 70 19.46 2.56 -12.67
N LEU A 71 18.96 2.42 -11.44
CA LEU A 71 19.19 3.43 -10.40
C LEU A 71 20.67 3.55 -10.04
N LEU A 72 21.37 2.44 -9.80
CA LEU A 72 22.78 2.46 -9.41
C LEU A 72 23.66 3.09 -10.51
N LYS A 73 23.38 2.76 -11.76
CA LYS A 73 24.01 3.37 -12.93
C LYS A 73 23.68 4.86 -13.06
N TRP A 74 22.46 5.27 -12.72
CA TRP A 74 22.09 6.68 -12.70
C TRP A 74 22.82 7.45 -11.59
N LEU A 75 22.99 6.85 -10.40
CA LEU A 75 23.73 7.42 -9.28
C LEU A 75 25.26 7.48 -9.51
N SER A 76 25.82 6.66 -10.41
CA SER A 76 27.27 6.53 -10.61
C SER A 76 27.97 7.76 -11.21
N VAL A 77 27.20 8.77 -11.60
CA VAL A 77 27.72 10.05 -12.10
C VAL A 77 27.22 11.23 -11.28
N ARG A 78 26.71 10.96 -10.07
CA ARG A 78 25.98 11.92 -9.22
C ARG A 78 26.47 11.98 -7.79
N GLU A 79 27.70 11.53 -7.54
CA GLU A 79 28.28 11.50 -6.19
C GLU A 79 28.50 12.92 -5.62
N ASP A 80 28.67 13.92 -6.48
CA ASP A 80 28.93 15.32 -6.12
C ASP A 80 27.73 16.27 -6.34
N GLU A 81 26.51 15.75 -6.58
CA GLU A 81 25.30 16.57 -6.78
C GLU A 81 24.16 16.16 -5.85
N ASN A 82 23.29 17.12 -5.51
CA ASN A 82 22.04 16.83 -4.82
C ASN A 82 21.08 16.15 -5.80
N TRP A 83 20.47 15.06 -5.36
CA TRP A 83 19.53 14.29 -6.17
C TRP A 83 18.24 13.99 -5.42
N PHE A 84 17.18 13.72 -6.19
CA PHE A 84 15.93 13.17 -5.71
C PHE A 84 15.60 11.95 -6.57
N ALA A 85 15.50 10.78 -5.94
CA ALA A 85 15.20 9.53 -6.63
C ALA A 85 13.95 8.88 -6.04
N HIS A 86 13.01 8.52 -6.91
CA HIS A 86 11.85 7.71 -6.56
C HIS A 86 11.97 6.36 -7.26
N LEU A 87 12.31 5.33 -6.51
CA LEU A 87 12.42 3.96 -6.98
C LEU A 87 11.14 3.20 -6.62
N SER A 88 10.33 2.88 -7.63
CA SER A 88 9.07 2.17 -7.46
C SER A 88 9.21 0.76 -8.03
N TYR A 89 9.28 -0.23 -7.14
CA TYR A 89 9.24 -1.63 -7.51
C TYR A 89 7.79 -2.07 -7.71
N LEU A 90 7.53 -2.84 -8.78
CA LEU A 90 6.22 -3.48 -8.96
C LEU A 90 6.04 -4.67 -8.00
N ARG A 91 7.09 -5.47 -7.77
CA ARG A 91 7.01 -6.63 -6.87
C ARG A 91 6.81 -6.15 -5.42
N PRO A 92 6.01 -6.87 -4.60
CA PRO A 92 5.51 -8.24 -4.79
C PRO A 92 4.12 -8.34 -5.48
N HIS A 93 3.69 -7.33 -6.26
CA HIS A 93 2.43 -7.37 -7.01
C HIS A 93 2.30 -8.64 -7.87
N PRO A 94 1.07 -9.20 -8.00
CA PRO A 94 0.80 -10.34 -8.87
C PRO A 94 1.20 -10.09 -10.35
N PRO A 95 1.42 -11.16 -11.14
CA PRO A 95 1.30 -12.56 -10.76
C PRO A 95 2.41 -13.00 -9.80
N TRP A 96 2.06 -13.75 -8.74
CA TRP A 96 3.03 -14.21 -7.73
C TRP A 96 3.86 -15.35 -8.26
N ILE A 97 4.89 -15.01 -9.02
CA ILE A 97 5.84 -15.93 -9.63
C ILE A 97 7.23 -15.38 -9.37
N ALA A 98 7.99 -16.06 -8.50
CA ALA A 98 9.30 -15.62 -8.03
C ALA A 98 10.43 -16.38 -8.75
N PRO A 99 11.57 -15.76 -9.08
CA PRO A 99 12.75 -16.48 -9.54
C PRO A 99 13.33 -17.42 -8.47
N GLU A 100 14.13 -18.39 -8.88
CA GLU A 100 14.97 -19.12 -7.93
C GLU A 100 15.98 -18.16 -7.27
N PRO A 101 16.35 -18.36 -5.98
CA PRO A 101 15.83 -19.37 -5.06
C PRO A 101 14.54 -18.96 -4.33
N TYR A 102 14.04 -17.73 -4.54
CA TYR A 102 12.94 -17.14 -3.79
C TYR A 102 11.62 -17.94 -3.91
N ASN A 103 11.37 -18.58 -5.05
CA ASN A 103 10.20 -19.43 -5.29
C ASN A 103 10.03 -20.59 -4.29
N SER A 104 11.14 -21.05 -3.71
CA SER A 104 11.21 -22.22 -2.83
C SER A 104 11.74 -21.89 -1.43
N MET A 105 12.03 -20.62 -1.16
CA MET A 105 12.61 -20.15 0.11
C MET A 105 11.69 -20.34 1.31
N TYR A 106 10.38 -20.32 1.09
CA TYR A 106 9.35 -20.50 2.11
C TYR A 106 8.54 -21.77 1.86
N ASP A 107 8.28 -22.52 2.93
CA ASP A 107 7.36 -23.66 2.91
C ASP A 107 5.91 -23.19 3.14
N PRO A 108 4.95 -23.49 2.24
CA PRO A 108 3.53 -23.21 2.42
C PRO A 108 2.93 -23.81 3.70
N ASP A 109 3.54 -24.84 4.28
CA ASP A 109 3.10 -25.40 5.55
C ASP A 109 3.52 -24.53 6.76
N ASP A 110 4.52 -23.66 6.58
CA ASP A 110 5.08 -22.78 7.62
C ASP A 110 4.54 -21.33 7.56
N VAL A 111 3.82 -20.95 6.50
CA VAL A 111 3.23 -19.60 6.41
C VAL A 111 1.95 -19.49 7.23
N SER A 112 1.62 -18.26 7.66
CA SER A 112 0.36 -18.00 8.36
C SER A 112 -0.83 -18.37 7.47
N LYS A 113 -1.83 -18.99 8.07
CA LYS A 113 -3.10 -19.30 7.38
C LYS A 113 -3.89 -18.01 7.13
N PRO A 114 -4.71 -17.96 6.08
CA PRO A 114 -5.59 -16.83 5.86
C PRO A 114 -6.61 -16.69 7.00
N VAL A 115 -6.85 -15.46 7.43
CA VAL A 115 -7.83 -15.09 8.45
C VAL A 115 -9.18 -14.88 7.76
N ARG A 116 -10.15 -15.79 8.00
CA ARG A 116 -11.44 -15.78 7.31
C ARG A 116 -12.48 -16.65 8.01
N MET A 117 -13.76 -16.42 7.72
CA MET A 117 -14.89 -17.24 8.15
C MET A 117 -14.84 -18.65 7.55
N LYS A 118 -15.65 -19.56 8.09
CA LYS A 118 -15.64 -20.98 7.68
C LYS A 118 -16.15 -21.20 6.25
N SER A 119 -16.92 -20.27 5.69
CA SER A 119 -17.40 -20.35 4.31
C SER A 119 -17.56 -18.97 3.68
N LEU A 120 -17.52 -18.93 2.35
CA LEU A 120 -17.80 -17.74 1.54
C LEU A 120 -19.19 -17.15 1.81
N GLU A 121 -20.18 -18.01 2.10
CA GLU A 121 -21.53 -17.57 2.42
C GLU A 121 -21.55 -16.76 3.73
N GLN A 122 -20.91 -17.29 4.78
CA GLN A 122 -20.82 -16.62 6.08
C GLN A 122 -20.01 -15.32 6.01
N GLU A 123 -18.92 -15.31 5.23
CA GLU A 123 -18.13 -14.09 5.00
C GLU A 123 -18.98 -13.02 4.31
N GLY A 124 -19.69 -13.40 3.24
CA GLY A 124 -20.53 -12.49 2.47
C GLY A 124 -21.78 -11.99 3.22
N GLU A 125 -22.20 -12.62 4.31
CA GLU A 125 -23.31 -12.13 5.15
C GLU A 125 -22.97 -10.82 5.86
N GLN A 126 -21.69 -10.51 6.07
CA GLN A 126 -21.26 -9.30 6.76
C GLN A 126 -21.74 -8.02 6.07
N HIS A 127 -21.65 -7.95 4.74
CA HIS A 127 -22.00 -6.75 4.00
C HIS A 127 -22.31 -7.01 2.50
N PRO A 128 -23.30 -6.31 1.90
CA PRO A 128 -23.60 -6.42 0.47
C PRO A 128 -22.42 -6.18 -0.46
N LEU A 129 -21.54 -5.21 -0.14
CA LEU A 129 -20.32 -4.94 -0.92
C LEU A 129 -19.37 -6.14 -0.88
N LEU A 130 -19.13 -6.72 0.30
CA LEU A 130 -18.23 -7.87 0.45
C LEU A 130 -18.76 -9.07 -0.34
N LYS A 131 -20.05 -9.38 -0.20
CA LYS A 131 -20.72 -10.40 -1.01
C LYS A 131 -20.55 -10.17 -2.51
N MET A 132 -20.47 -8.91 -2.95
CA MET A 132 -20.24 -8.60 -4.35
C MET A 132 -18.79 -8.87 -4.75
N LEU A 133 -17.81 -8.34 -4.03
CA LEU A 133 -16.38 -8.54 -4.30
C LEU A 133 -16.04 -10.04 -4.39
N LEU A 134 -16.56 -10.86 -3.48
CA LEU A 134 -16.35 -12.31 -3.47
C LEU A 134 -16.88 -13.04 -4.71
N THR A 135 -17.79 -12.42 -5.47
CA THR A 135 -18.47 -13.06 -6.61
C THR A 135 -18.02 -12.56 -7.98
N ILE A 136 -17.21 -11.51 -8.04
CA ILE A 136 -16.89 -10.84 -9.32
C ILE A 136 -15.41 -10.84 -9.67
N ILE A 137 -14.51 -11.02 -8.69
CA ILE A 137 -13.08 -10.86 -8.93
C ILE A 137 -12.52 -12.15 -9.55
N PRO A 138 -12.02 -12.12 -10.80
CA PRO A 138 -11.45 -13.30 -11.43
C PRO A 138 -10.12 -13.73 -10.79
N GLY A 139 -9.90 -15.03 -10.62
CA GLY A 139 -8.64 -15.56 -10.06
C GLY A 139 -7.42 -15.21 -10.91
N LYS A 140 -7.57 -15.18 -12.24
CA LYS A 140 -6.51 -14.76 -13.19
C LYS A 140 -5.99 -13.33 -12.99
N ASN A 141 -6.65 -12.49 -12.17
CA ASN A 141 -6.10 -11.19 -11.80
C ASN A 141 -4.88 -11.31 -10.86
N PHE A 142 -4.71 -12.46 -10.20
CA PHE A 142 -3.66 -12.70 -9.19
C PHE A 142 -2.75 -13.88 -9.55
N PHE A 143 -3.33 -14.90 -10.16
CA PHE A 143 -2.67 -16.14 -10.53
C PHE A 143 -2.30 -16.15 -12.03
N PRO A 144 -1.48 -17.09 -12.51
CA PRO A 144 -1.14 -17.19 -13.94
C PRO A 144 -2.38 -17.17 -14.84
N ASP A 145 -2.26 -16.67 -16.07
CA ASP A 145 -3.38 -16.48 -17.01
C ASP A 145 -4.22 -17.74 -17.26
N THR A 146 -3.65 -18.93 -17.04
CA THR A 146 -4.31 -20.22 -17.14
C THR A 146 -5.21 -20.57 -15.95
N TYR A 147 -5.22 -19.75 -14.90
CA TYR A 147 -6.00 -19.97 -13.70
C TYR A 147 -7.47 -19.57 -13.93
N GLU A 148 -8.36 -20.53 -13.79
CA GLU A 148 -9.80 -20.36 -14.02
C GLU A 148 -10.56 -20.14 -12.71
N GLY A 149 -11.73 -19.51 -12.79
CA GLY A 149 -12.62 -19.31 -11.66
C GLY A 149 -12.45 -17.98 -10.93
N LEU A 150 -13.12 -17.87 -9.78
CA LEU A 150 -13.13 -16.67 -8.95
C LEU A 150 -11.98 -16.70 -7.94
N ALA A 151 -11.44 -15.52 -7.63
CA ALA A 151 -10.37 -15.39 -6.64
C ALA A 151 -10.79 -15.94 -5.27
N ALA A 152 -12.05 -15.70 -4.87
CA ALA A 152 -12.59 -16.16 -3.59
C ALA A 152 -12.72 -17.70 -3.47
N GLU A 153 -12.75 -18.41 -4.60
CA GLU A 153 -12.88 -19.88 -4.64
C GLU A 153 -11.51 -20.59 -4.71
N THR A 154 -10.41 -19.84 -4.56
CA THR A 154 -9.05 -20.38 -4.60
C THR A 154 -8.85 -21.44 -3.52
N SER A 155 -8.22 -22.56 -3.91
CA SER A 155 -7.95 -23.67 -3.01
C SER A 155 -7.02 -23.26 -1.85
N GLU A 156 -7.18 -23.87 -0.67
CA GLU A 156 -6.27 -23.61 0.46
C GLU A 156 -4.81 -23.88 0.09
N LYS A 157 -4.54 -24.93 -0.69
CA LYS A 157 -3.21 -25.26 -1.20
C LYS A 157 -2.61 -24.11 -2.02
N ASP A 158 -3.40 -23.50 -2.92
CA ASP A 158 -2.91 -22.42 -3.77
C ASP A 158 -2.79 -21.09 -3.00
N ILE A 159 -3.66 -20.83 -2.01
CA ILE A 159 -3.52 -19.68 -1.10
C ILE A 159 -2.22 -19.76 -0.32
N LEU A 160 -1.95 -20.90 0.33
CA LEU A 160 -0.74 -21.08 1.13
C LEU A 160 0.52 -20.99 0.25
N GLN A 161 0.49 -21.55 -0.96
CA GLN A 161 1.60 -21.40 -1.89
C GLN A 161 1.75 -19.95 -2.39
N ALA A 162 0.66 -19.22 -2.64
CA ALA A 162 0.72 -17.80 -2.99
C ALA A 162 1.36 -16.96 -1.89
N ARG A 163 1.00 -17.19 -0.62
CA ARG A 163 1.60 -16.53 0.54
C ARG A 163 3.09 -16.83 0.64
N ALA A 164 3.50 -18.08 0.47
CA ALA A 164 4.92 -18.46 0.45
C ALA A 164 5.69 -17.79 -0.69
N THR A 165 5.13 -17.75 -1.91
CA THR A 165 5.75 -17.07 -3.05
C THR A 165 5.81 -15.56 -2.86
N TYR A 166 4.76 -14.95 -2.29
CA TYR A 166 4.75 -13.53 -1.93
C TYR A 166 5.83 -13.19 -0.91
N TYR A 167 6.06 -14.04 0.09
CA TYR A 167 7.17 -13.89 1.04
C TYR A 167 8.52 -13.95 0.34
N GLY A 168 8.69 -14.89 -0.61
CA GLY A 168 9.88 -14.97 -1.46
C GLY A 168 10.14 -13.67 -2.25
N LEU A 169 9.11 -13.13 -2.89
CA LEU A 169 9.20 -11.85 -3.62
C LEU A 169 9.55 -10.68 -2.71
N MET A 170 9.05 -10.66 -1.47
CA MET A 170 9.46 -9.65 -0.49
C MET A 170 10.94 -9.78 -0.12
N THR A 171 11.47 -11.00 0.04
CA THR A 171 12.91 -11.20 0.28
C THR A 171 13.76 -10.76 -0.91
N GLU A 172 13.29 -10.97 -2.13
CA GLU A 172 13.94 -10.45 -3.33
C GLU A 172 14.04 -8.91 -3.30
N ILE A 173 12.93 -8.24 -2.98
CA ILE A 173 12.92 -6.78 -2.82
C ILE A 173 13.87 -6.32 -1.71
N ASP A 174 13.85 -6.99 -0.55
CA ASP A 174 14.76 -6.67 0.56
C ASP A 174 16.24 -6.82 0.15
N HIS A 175 16.59 -7.87 -0.59
CA HIS A 175 17.92 -8.06 -1.15
C HIS A 175 18.33 -6.86 -2.03
N HIS A 176 17.46 -6.44 -2.95
CA HIS A 176 17.72 -5.33 -3.86
C HIS A 176 17.78 -3.97 -3.16
N LEU A 177 16.97 -3.74 -2.12
CA LEU A 177 17.12 -2.59 -1.23
C LEU A 177 18.50 -2.61 -0.55
N GLY A 178 18.94 -3.77 -0.06
CA GLY A 178 20.28 -3.96 0.50
C GLY A 178 21.40 -3.55 -0.46
N ARG A 179 21.24 -3.80 -1.77
CA ARG A 179 22.18 -3.33 -2.81
C ARG A 179 22.22 -1.81 -2.92
N VAL A 180 21.06 -1.14 -2.90
CA VAL A 180 20.97 0.34 -2.90
C VAL A 180 21.66 0.92 -1.67
N ILE A 181 21.35 0.41 -0.47
CA ILE A 181 21.96 0.87 0.79
C ILE A 181 23.47 0.66 0.77
N SER A 182 23.94 -0.49 0.28
CA SER A 182 25.36 -0.80 0.17
C SER A 182 26.08 0.15 -0.78
N TYR A 183 25.45 0.49 -1.90
CA TYR A 183 25.97 1.49 -2.84
C TYR A 183 26.11 2.86 -2.18
N LEU A 184 25.04 3.36 -1.54
CA LEU A 184 25.07 4.66 -0.85
C LEU A 184 26.16 4.72 0.22
N LYS A 185 26.38 3.63 0.97
CA LYS A 185 27.47 3.54 1.95
C LYS A 185 28.84 3.58 1.28
N LYS A 186 29.03 2.82 0.20
CA LYS A 186 30.30 2.74 -0.55
C LYS A 186 30.70 4.09 -1.14
N THR A 187 29.73 4.88 -1.62
CA THR A 187 29.97 6.21 -2.21
C THR A 187 29.90 7.34 -1.19
N GLY A 188 29.77 7.05 0.11
CA GLY A 188 29.68 8.07 1.17
C GLY A 188 28.38 8.90 1.19
N GLN A 189 27.37 8.53 0.40
CA GLN A 189 26.10 9.26 0.28
C GLN A 189 25.08 8.86 1.36
N TYR A 190 25.26 7.71 2.01
CA TYR A 190 24.31 7.20 3.01
C TYR A 190 24.10 8.19 4.17
N GLU A 191 25.16 8.84 4.65
CA GLU A 191 25.09 9.75 5.79
C GLU A 191 24.46 11.12 5.48
N SER A 192 24.16 11.41 4.22
CA SER A 192 23.53 12.67 3.77
C SER A 192 22.19 12.44 3.05
N THR A 193 21.66 11.22 3.08
CA THR A 193 20.45 10.85 2.35
C THR A 193 19.29 10.58 3.31
N LEU A 194 18.17 11.28 3.13
CA LEU A 194 16.86 10.90 3.67
C LEU A 194 16.35 9.69 2.88
N ILE A 195 16.08 8.58 3.57
CA ILE A 195 15.54 7.36 2.96
C ILE A 195 14.13 7.15 3.50
N VAL A 196 13.15 7.07 2.60
CA VAL A 196 11.76 6.75 2.90
C VAL A 196 11.41 5.47 2.17
N PHE A 197 11.08 4.41 2.91
CA PHE A 197 10.54 3.16 2.38
C PHE A 197 9.09 3.02 2.79
N THR A 198 8.21 2.76 1.84
CA THR A 198 6.78 2.54 2.07
C THR A 198 6.19 1.65 0.96
N SER A 199 4.97 1.17 1.17
CA SER A 199 4.11 0.61 0.12
C SER A 199 3.05 1.63 -0.32
N ASP A 200 2.44 1.44 -1.48
CA ASP A 200 1.28 2.21 -1.94
C ASP A 200 -0.03 1.71 -1.31
N HIS A 201 -0.16 0.39 -1.16
CA HIS A 201 -1.25 -0.27 -0.46
C HIS A 201 -0.77 -1.59 0.18
N GLY A 202 -1.64 -2.20 1.02
CA GLY A 202 -1.46 -3.53 1.58
C GLY A 202 -2.00 -4.63 0.67
N GLU A 203 -2.08 -5.86 1.17
CA GLU A 203 -2.52 -7.01 0.39
C GLU A 203 -3.26 -8.01 1.29
N GLN A 204 -4.44 -8.47 0.85
CA GLN A 204 -5.30 -9.38 1.62
C GLN A 204 -4.84 -10.84 1.58
N LEU A 205 -4.16 -11.30 0.53
CA LEU A 205 -3.49 -12.61 0.49
C LEU A 205 -4.35 -13.80 0.97
N GLY A 206 -5.65 -13.78 0.68
CA GLY A 206 -6.62 -14.80 1.04
C GLY A 206 -7.42 -14.51 2.32
N ASP A 207 -7.05 -13.50 3.10
CA ASP A 207 -7.83 -13.03 4.26
C ASP A 207 -9.20 -12.55 3.78
N HIS A 208 -10.25 -12.87 4.54
CA HIS A 208 -11.66 -12.68 4.17
C HIS A 208 -12.02 -13.22 2.79
N TYR A 209 -11.31 -14.26 2.29
CA TYR A 209 -11.42 -14.80 0.93
C TYR A 209 -11.15 -13.79 -0.19
N LEU A 210 -10.48 -12.68 0.12
CA LEU A 210 -10.12 -11.66 -0.84
C LEU A 210 -8.61 -11.70 -1.16
N PHE A 211 -8.29 -11.12 -2.30
CA PHE A 211 -6.93 -10.89 -2.75
C PHE A 211 -6.84 -9.48 -3.32
N GLY A 212 -5.64 -8.93 -3.34
CA GLY A 212 -5.38 -7.55 -3.70
C GLY A 212 -5.73 -6.59 -2.58
N LYS A 213 -6.25 -5.46 -3.03
CA LYS A 213 -6.66 -4.31 -2.23
C LYS A 213 -8.08 -3.95 -2.61
N ALA A 214 -9.00 -4.07 -1.67
CA ALA A 214 -10.40 -3.71 -1.88
C ALA A 214 -11.16 -3.61 -0.56
N GLY A 215 -12.25 -2.84 -0.58
CA GLY A 215 -13.18 -2.79 0.53
C GLY A 215 -12.65 -1.95 1.69
N TYR A 216 -12.61 -2.52 2.89
CA TYR A 216 -12.43 -1.77 4.13
C TYR A 216 -11.58 -2.48 5.18
N PHE A 217 -11.06 -3.68 4.90
CA PHE A 217 -10.25 -4.45 5.83
C PHE A 217 -8.85 -3.85 5.99
N ASP A 218 -8.31 -3.86 7.21
CA ASP A 218 -7.02 -3.23 7.54
C ASP A 218 -5.88 -3.78 6.66
N ALA A 219 -5.91 -5.06 6.27
CA ALA A 219 -4.88 -5.69 5.44
C ALA A 219 -4.63 -4.99 4.10
N SER A 220 -5.61 -4.26 3.54
CA SER A 220 -5.44 -3.47 2.31
C SER A 220 -4.76 -2.12 2.51
N TYR A 221 -4.65 -1.63 3.75
CA TYR A 221 -4.27 -0.23 4.04
C TYR A 221 -3.15 -0.10 5.07
N ALA A 222 -2.96 -1.09 5.94
CA ALA A 222 -1.85 -1.16 6.88
C ALA A 222 -0.55 -1.49 6.14
N ILE A 223 0.24 -0.45 5.83
CA ILE A 223 1.45 -0.52 5.03
C ILE A 223 2.71 -0.27 5.87
N PRO A 224 3.87 -0.83 5.48
CA PRO A 224 5.13 -0.48 6.13
C PRO A 224 5.49 0.98 5.85
N LEU A 225 6.09 1.66 6.83
CA LEU A 225 6.73 2.96 6.66
C LEU A 225 8.02 2.99 7.50
N ILE A 226 9.17 3.10 6.82
CA ILE A 226 10.48 3.23 7.47
C ILE A 226 11.13 4.50 6.94
N ILE A 227 11.46 5.42 7.85
CA ILE A 227 12.13 6.68 7.50
C ILE A 227 13.47 6.74 8.24
N ARG A 228 14.55 6.83 7.46
CA ARG A 228 15.90 7.12 7.98
C ARG A 228 16.23 8.58 7.67
N ASN A 229 16.17 9.43 8.69
CA ASN A 229 16.68 10.80 8.61
C ASN A 229 18.18 10.84 8.99
N PRO A 230 19.08 11.28 8.09
CA PRO A 230 20.52 11.39 8.38
C PRO A 230 20.85 12.35 9.53
N GLU A 231 20.02 13.38 9.77
CA GLU A 231 20.31 14.44 10.74
C GLU A 231 20.13 14.01 12.20
N ILE A 232 19.44 12.89 12.44
CA ILE A 232 19.17 12.36 13.78
C ILE A 232 20.28 11.40 14.24
N TYR A 233 21.29 11.16 13.38
CA TYR A 233 22.43 10.30 13.71
C TYR A 233 23.56 11.09 14.38
N ASP A 234 23.75 10.90 15.69
CA ASP A 234 24.92 11.40 16.40
C ASP A 234 26.13 10.46 16.18
N SER A 235 27.00 10.87 15.26
CA SER A 235 28.26 10.17 14.95
C SER A 235 29.26 10.11 16.11
N THR A 236 29.12 10.92 17.16
CA THR A 236 30.07 10.98 18.29
C THR A 236 29.77 10.01 19.42
N SER A 237 28.51 9.60 19.59
CA SER A 237 28.10 8.65 20.64
C SER A 237 28.02 7.19 20.16
N GLY A 238 28.15 6.93 18.84
CA GLY A 238 27.99 5.59 18.25
C GLY A 238 26.60 5.00 18.48
N LYS A 239 25.65 5.82 18.95
CA LYS A 239 24.26 5.51 19.18
C LYS A 239 23.46 6.49 18.33
N SER A 240 22.61 5.97 17.47
CA SER A 240 21.49 6.79 17.04
C SER A 240 20.68 7.08 18.30
N SER A 241 20.41 8.35 18.59
CA SER A 241 19.54 8.74 19.70
C SER A 241 18.10 8.22 19.53
N THR A 242 17.79 7.57 18.39
CA THR A 242 16.45 7.20 17.94
C THR A 242 16.36 5.90 17.10
N ALA A 243 17.43 5.11 16.94
CA ALA A 243 17.44 3.93 16.05
C ALA A 243 16.41 2.85 16.40
N ASP A 244 15.81 2.93 17.59
CA ASP A 244 14.78 2.00 18.07
C ASP A 244 13.44 2.71 18.35
N ASN A 245 13.16 3.89 17.77
CA ASN A 245 11.90 4.58 17.97
C ASN A 245 10.80 4.02 17.06
N GLN A 246 10.21 2.90 17.47
CA GLN A 246 8.92 2.48 16.95
C GLN A 246 7.87 3.56 17.27
N VAL A 247 7.23 4.10 16.23
CA VAL A 247 6.18 5.10 16.35
C VAL A 247 4.84 4.37 16.39
N GLU A 248 4.14 4.43 17.53
CA GLU A 248 2.87 3.73 17.77
C GLU A 248 1.64 4.64 17.63
N VAL A 249 1.77 5.78 16.93
CA VAL A 249 0.64 6.67 16.60
C VAL A 249 0.22 6.52 15.13
N PHE A 250 -1.04 6.83 14.81
CA PHE A 250 -1.53 6.77 13.43
C PHE A 250 -0.79 7.75 12.52
N THR A 251 -0.34 7.24 11.38
CA THR A 251 0.21 8.00 10.25
C THR A 251 -0.54 7.58 8.98
N GLU A 252 -0.57 8.45 7.97
CA GLU A 252 -1.24 8.16 6.70
C GLU A 252 -0.27 8.40 5.53
N ALA A 253 -0.47 7.74 4.39
CA ALA A 253 0.41 7.86 3.22
C ALA A 253 0.60 9.33 2.75
N ILE A 254 -0.42 10.17 2.96
CA ILE A 254 -0.39 11.61 2.66
C ILE A 254 0.64 12.40 3.48
N ASP A 255 1.17 11.82 4.56
CA ASP A 255 2.18 12.44 5.43
C ASP A 255 3.60 12.39 4.84
N VAL A 256 3.84 11.56 3.82
CA VAL A 256 5.18 11.40 3.20
C VAL A 256 5.63 12.68 2.50
N MET A 257 4.79 13.26 1.63
CA MET A 257 5.12 14.49 0.90
C MET A 257 5.47 15.67 1.82
N PRO A 258 4.64 16.06 2.80
CA PRO A 258 4.98 17.16 3.70
C PRO A 258 6.22 16.86 4.54
N THR A 259 6.51 15.60 4.88
CA THR A 259 7.75 15.22 5.58
C THR A 259 9.00 15.49 4.73
N ILE A 260 8.96 15.12 3.45
CA ILE A 260 10.07 15.38 2.52
C ILE A 260 10.28 16.89 2.32
N LEU A 261 9.20 17.65 2.15
CA LEU A 261 9.28 19.10 1.99
C LEU A 261 9.83 19.79 3.24
N ASP A 262 9.38 19.38 4.43
CA ASP A 262 9.86 19.88 5.72
C ASP A 262 11.36 19.60 5.89
N TRP A 263 11.81 18.39 5.55
CA TRP A 263 13.22 18.02 5.63
C TRP A 263 14.11 18.81 4.67
N LEU A 264 13.59 19.18 3.50
CA LEU A 264 14.28 20.00 2.51
C LEU A 264 14.22 21.51 2.83
N ASP A 265 13.62 21.92 3.95
CA ASP A 265 13.33 23.32 4.29
C ASP A 265 12.54 24.05 3.17
N LEU A 266 11.60 23.34 2.55
CA LEU A 266 10.70 23.86 1.52
C LEU A 266 9.34 24.21 2.09
N GLU A 267 8.66 25.16 1.44
CA GLU A 267 7.28 25.51 1.80
C GLU A 267 6.36 24.29 1.62
N ILE A 268 5.64 23.94 2.69
CA ILE A 268 4.59 22.92 2.66
C ILE A 268 3.29 23.57 2.18
N PRO A 269 2.74 23.19 1.02
CA PRO A 269 1.50 23.77 0.51
C PRO A 269 0.33 23.51 1.45
N GLN A 270 -0.54 24.51 1.63
CA GLN A 270 -1.64 24.46 2.61
C GLN A 270 -2.75 23.49 2.21
N GLU A 271 -2.85 23.18 0.93
CA GLU A 271 -3.75 22.20 0.34
C GLU A 271 -3.39 20.77 0.72
N LEU A 272 -2.16 20.49 1.18
CA LEU A 272 -1.80 19.14 1.62
C LEU A 272 -2.55 18.77 2.91
N ASP A 273 -3.21 17.62 2.88
CA ASP A 273 -3.94 17.06 4.01
C ASP A 273 -3.04 16.38 5.04
N GLY A 274 -1.90 15.87 4.58
CA GLY A 274 -0.89 15.26 5.44
C GLY A 274 -0.14 16.25 6.33
N ARG A 275 0.63 15.70 7.26
CA ARG A 275 1.46 16.43 8.22
C ARG A 275 2.86 15.85 8.22
N SER A 276 3.87 16.71 8.37
CA SER A 276 5.25 16.26 8.51
C SER A 276 5.41 15.30 9.70
N LEU A 277 6.13 14.21 9.47
CA LEU A 277 6.48 13.19 10.44
C LEU A 277 7.80 13.50 11.16
N LEU A 278 8.54 14.55 10.76
CA LEU A 278 9.82 14.91 11.39
C LEU A 278 9.75 15.05 12.92
N PRO A 279 8.69 15.63 13.53
CA PRO A 279 8.55 15.64 14.98
C PRO A 279 8.55 14.22 15.58
N LEU A 280 7.87 13.27 14.95
CA LEU A 280 7.80 11.88 15.40
C LEU A 280 9.17 11.19 15.32
N LEU A 281 9.93 11.46 14.25
CA LEU A 281 11.30 10.93 14.11
C LEU A 281 12.24 11.41 15.24
N ASN A 282 11.96 12.58 15.80
CA ASN A 282 12.67 13.15 16.95
C ASN A 282 12.10 12.70 18.31
N GLY A 283 11.16 11.74 18.33
CA GLY A 283 10.52 11.25 19.56
C GLY A 283 9.49 12.20 20.16
N ASN A 284 9.00 13.17 19.38
CA ASN A 284 8.01 14.15 19.82
C ASN A 284 6.68 13.95 19.08
N VAL A 285 5.65 13.49 19.80
CA VAL A 285 4.27 13.44 19.29
C VAL A 285 3.62 14.80 19.55
N PRO A 286 3.24 15.58 18.51
CA PRO A 286 2.57 16.86 18.72
C PRO A 286 1.24 16.69 19.47
N ASP A 287 0.90 17.59 20.40
CA ASP A 287 -0.34 17.52 21.20
C ASP A 287 -1.63 17.42 20.36
N ASN A 288 -1.60 18.00 19.15
CA ASN A 288 -2.72 17.99 18.21
C ASN A 288 -2.60 16.88 17.16
N TRP A 289 -1.75 15.85 17.34
CA TRP A 289 -1.64 14.72 16.41
C TRP A 289 -2.97 13.98 16.26
N ARG A 290 -3.19 13.34 15.11
CA ARG A 290 -4.43 12.61 14.84
C ARG A 290 -4.53 11.40 15.77
N LYS A 291 -5.74 11.11 16.24
CA LYS A 291 -6.04 9.93 17.06
C LYS A 291 -6.65 8.80 16.23
N GLU A 292 -7.03 9.11 14.99
CA GLU A 292 -7.68 8.20 14.06
C GLU A 292 -6.95 8.22 12.71
N ALA A 293 -6.89 7.07 12.04
CA ALA A 293 -6.53 6.94 10.64
C ALA A 293 -7.77 6.99 9.74
N HIS A 294 -7.60 7.53 8.54
CA HIS A 294 -8.65 7.68 7.55
C HIS A 294 -8.18 7.19 6.18
N TRP A 295 -9.09 6.57 5.45
CA TRP A 295 -8.89 6.23 4.05
C TRP A 295 -10.22 6.13 3.34
N GLU A 296 -10.16 6.14 2.01
CA GLU A 296 -11.33 6.05 1.14
C GLU A 296 -11.13 4.94 0.12
N PHE A 297 -12.24 4.35 -0.30
CA PHE A 297 -12.25 3.37 -1.38
C PHE A 297 -13.43 3.65 -2.30
N ASP A 298 -13.13 3.70 -3.59
CA ASP A 298 -14.10 3.91 -4.64
C ASP A 298 -14.24 2.61 -5.42
N PHE A 299 -15.44 2.03 -5.39
CA PHE A 299 -15.78 0.80 -6.12
C PHE A 299 -16.60 1.09 -7.37
N ARG A 300 -16.60 2.35 -7.86
CA ARG A 300 -17.16 2.66 -9.16
C ARG A 300 -16.43 1.87 -10.23
N GLU A 301 -17.20 1.35 -11.16
CA GLU A 301 -16.70 0.80 -12.40
C GLU A 301 -17.33 1.60 -13.53
N ILE A 302 -16.52 2.16 -14.42
CA ILE A 302 -17.02 2.90 -15.59
C ILE A 302 -16.83 2.02 -16.82
N GLY A 303 -17.90 1.81 -17.58
CA GLY A 303 -17.89 0.95 -18.75
C GLY A 303 -18.44 -0.44 -18.47
N SER A 304 -17.69 -1.51 -18.75
CA SER A 304 -18.24 -2.86 -18.88
C SER A 304 -18.81 -3.46 -17.59
N TYR A 305 -18.28 -3.11 -16.42
CA TYR A 305 -18.79 -3.59 -15.13
C TYR A 305 -19.83 -2.64 -14.49
N GLN A 306 -20.03 -1.44 -15.04
CA GLN A 306 -21.02 -0.48 -14.54
C GLN A 306 -22.45 -1.05 -14.49
N PRO A 307 -22.98 -1.70 -15.56
CA PRO A 307 -24.35 -2.21 -15.55
C PRO A 307 -24.56 -3.30 -14.49
N MET A 308 -23.51 -4.03 -14.12
CA MET A 308 -23.58 -5.05 -13.08
C MET A 308 -23.80 -4.43 -11.69
N ILE A 309 -23.06 -3.36 -11.36
CA ILE A 309 -23.23 -2.62 -10.09
C ILE A 309 -24.63 -1.99 -10.03
N GLU A 310 -25.05 -1.33 -11.11
CA GLU A 310 -26.40 -0.76 -11.24
C GLU A 310 -27.49 -1.82 -11.09
N GLN A 311 -27.33 -3.00 -11.72
CA GLN A 311 -28.31 -4.09 -11.59
C GLN A 311 -28.34 -4.69 -10.19
N LYS A 312 -27.19 -4.83 -9.53
CA LYS A 312 -27.08 -5.51 -8.23
C LYS A 312 -27.53 -4.62 -7.07
N PHE A 313 -27.24 -3.33 -7.12
CA PHE A 313 -27.50 -2.39 -6.01
C PHE A 313 -28.41 -1.21 -6.36
N GLY A 314 -28.65 -0.92 -7.64
CA GLY A 314 -29.42 0.26 -8.07
C GLY A 314 -28.67 1.58 -7.83
N LEU A 315 -27.34 1.55 -7.72
CA LEU A 315 -26.51 2.71 -7.39
C LEU A 315 -25.97 3.39 -8.65
N SER A 316 -25.92 4.72 -8.63
CA SER A 316 -25.14 5.50 -9.60
C SER A 316 -23.65 5.47 -9.25
N PRO A 317 -22.76 5.79 -10.21
CA PRO A 317 -21.31 5.82 -9.95
C PRO A 317 -20.89 6.71 -8.77
N ASP A 318 -21.55 7.86 -8.57
CA ASP A 318 -21.23 8.77 -7.46
C ASP A 318 -21.68 8.26 -6.08
N GLN A 319 -22.44 7.16 -6.05
CA GLN A 319 -22.85 6.47 -4.83
C GLN A 319 -21.97 5.25 -4.51
N CYS A 320 -20.91 5.02 -5.30
CA CYS A 320 -20.06 3.84 -5.19
C CYS A 320 -18.75 4.12 -4.44
N SER A 321 -18.84 4.78 -3.28
CA SER A 321 -17.68 5.05 -2.43
C SER A 321 -17.93 4.74 -0.96
N LEU A 322 -16.83 4.54 -0.25
CA LEU A 322 -16.80 4.43 1.20
C LEU A 322 -15.65 5.26 1.78
N THR A 323 -15.84 5.68 3.02
CA THR A 323 -14.84 6.35 3.85
C THR A 323 -14.71 5.59 5.16
N VAL A 324 -13.49 5.41 5.62
CA VAL A 324 -13.18 4.73 6.88
C VAL A 324 -12.56 5.71 7.87
N ILE A 325 -12.96 5.58 9.14
CA ILE A 325 -12.29 6.15 10.30
C ILE A 325 -11.97 5.00 11.27
N ARG A 326 -10.71 4.92 11.71
CA ARG A 326 -10.22 3.82 12.55
C ARG A 326 -9.32 4.38 13.64
N ASP A 327 -9.60 4.02 14.90
CA ASP A 327 -8.67 4.24 16.01
C ASP A 327 -8.19 2.90 16.60
N GLU A 328 -7.69 2.91 17.84
CA GLU A 328 -7.19 1.73 18.53
C GLU A 328 -8.31 0.75 18.95
N CYS A 329 -9.54 1.26 19.11
CA CYS A 329 -10.64 0.51 19.69
C CYS A 329 -11.70 0.15 18.65
N TYR A 330 -11.99 1.05 17.71
CA TYR A 330 -13.09 0.85 16.77
C TYR A 330 -12.72 1.27 15.35
N LYS A 331 -13.41 0.65 14.40
CA LYS A 331 -13.41 1.05 12.99
C LYS A 331 -14.83 1.28 12.51
N TYR A 332 -15.09 2.46 11.97
CA TYR A 332 -16.37 2.80 11.34
C TYR A 332 -16.19 3.02 9.84
N VAL A 333 -17.03 2.35 9.06
CA VAL A 333 -17.07 2.47 7.60
C VAL A 333 -18.39 3.09 7.21
N HIS A 334 -18.34 4.27 6.60
CA HIS A 334 -19.50 4.90 6.02
C HIS A 334 -19.55 4.63 4.52
N MET A 335 -20.72 4.26 4.02
CA MET A 335 -20.98 4.18 2.59
C MET A 335 -22.09 5.14 2.22
N THR A 336 -21.99 5.77 1.05
CA THR A 336 -22.94 6.78 0.61
C THR A 336 -24.36 6.24 0.41
N ALA A 337 -24.50 4.96 0.06
CA ALA A 337 -25.79 4.37 -0.29
C ALA A 337 -25.95 2.87 0.09
N LEU A 338 -25.01 2.33 0.86
CA LEU A 338 -25.09 1.00 1.48
C LEU A 338 -25.07 1.14 3.01
N PRO A 339 -25.49 0.11 3.78
CA PRO A 339 -25.43 0.16 5.24
C PRO A 339 -24.00 0.45 5.74
N PRO A 340 -23.83 1.17 6.85
CA PRO A 340 -22.52 1.35 7.45
C PRO A 340 -22.02 0.07 8.12
N LEU A 341 -20.72 0.03 8.41
CA LEU A 341 -20.12 -0.99 9.28
C LEU A 341 -19.51 -0.34 10.52
N LEU A 342 -19.54 -1.04 11.65
CA LEU A 342 -18.79 -0.70 12.85
C LEU A 342 -18.16 -1.98 13.39
N PHE A 343 -16.84 -1.98 13.57
CA PHE A 343 -16.10 -3.09 14.18
C PHE A 343 -15.56 -2.65 15.55
N ASP A 344 -15.72 -3.53 16.54
CA ASP A 344 -15.08 -3.43 17.85
C ASP A 344 -13.75 -4.19 17.79
N LEU A 345 -12.65 -3.47 17.61
CA LEU A 345 -11.33 -4.07 17.39
C LEU A 345 -10.74 -4.68 18.67
N GLN A 346 -11.32 -4.38 19.84
CA GLN A 346 -10.90 -4.99 21.11
C GLN A 346 -11.48 -6.39 21.27
N GLU A 347 -12.73 -6.60 20.84
CA GLU A 347 -13.39 -7.91 20.89
C GLU A 347 -13.24 -8.73 19.60
N ASP A 348 -13.12 -8.05 18.46
CA ASP A 348 -13.10 -8.61 17.11
C ASP A 348 -11.99 -7.94 16.26
N PRO A 349 -10.70 -8.18 16.61
CA PRO A 349 -9.56 -7.58 15.91
C PRO A 349 -9.42 -8.05 14.46
N GLU A 350 -10.07 -9.16 14.11
CA GLU A 350 -10.09 -9.73 12.76
C GLU A 350 -11.33 -9.28 11.95
N GLU A 351 -12.13 -8.34 12.49
CA GLU A 351 -13.17 -7.62 11.75
C GLU A 351 -14.28 -8.48 11.14
N PHE A 352 -14.73 -9.53 11.83
CA PHE A 352 -15.78 -10.40 11.32
C PHE A 352 -17.20 -9.91 11.56
N ILE A 353 -17.43 -9.11 12.61
CA ILE A 353 -18.76 -8.83 13.13
C ILE A 353 -19.10 -7.35 13.01
N ASN A 354 -20.03 -7.04 12.10
CA ASN A 354 -20.62 -5.71 12.00
C ASN A 354 -21.55 -5.40 13.19
N ARG A 355 -21.18 -4.41 14.00
CA ARG A 355 -21.94 -3.89 15.15
C ARG A 355 -22.81 -2.68 14.83
N ALA A 356 -22.87 -2.22 13.59
CA ALA A 356 -23.56 -0.98 13.26
C ALA A 356 -25.07 -0.98 13.58
N GLU A 357 -25.71 -2.16 13.57
CA GLU A 357 -27.13 -2.32 13.93
C GLU A 357 -27.35 -2.76 15.39
N ASP A 358 -26.28 -3.02 16.15
CA ASP A 358 -26.36 -3.44 17.54
C ASP A 358 -26.82 -2.26 18.43
N PRO A 359 -27.93 -2.39 19.18
CA PRO A 359 -28.41 -1.34 20.08
C PRO A 359 -27.37 -0.84 21.08
N ASP A 360 -26.47 -1.70 21.55
CA ASP A 360 -25.46 -1.35 22.55
C ASP A 360 -24.36 -0.46 21.95
N TYR A 361 -24.10 -0.58 20.64
CA TYR A 361 -23.10 0.19 19.89
C TYR A 361 -23.65 1.44 19.21
N ARG A 362 -24.97 1.68 19.28
CA ARG A 362 -25.62 2.82 18.59
C ARG A 362 -25.02 4.18 18.93
N HIS A 363 -24.55 4.35 20.17
CA HIS A 363 -23.91 5.58 20.61
C HIS A 363 -22.56 5.80 19.91
N LEU A 364 -21.80 4.73 19.67
CA LEU A 364 -20.54 4.76 18.91
C LEU A 364 -20.79 5.06 17.43
N VAL A 365 -21.80 4.44 16.81
CA VAL A 365 -22.17 4.77 15.41
C VAL A 365 -22.45 6.27 15.26
N LEU A 366 -23.19 6.86 16.21
CA LEU A 366 -23.43 8.31 16.22
C LEU A 366 -22.12 9.10 16.39
N GLU A 367 -21.28 8.72 17.34
CA GLU A 367 -20.00 9.38 17.59
C GLU A 367 -19.08 9.36 16.36
N TYR A 368 -18.82 8.18 15.78
CA TYR A 368 -17.94 8.05 14.62
C TYR A 368 -18.53 8.69 13.37
N SER A 369 -19.84 8.68 13.17
CA SER A 369 -20.46 9.43 12.08
C SER A 369 -20.25 10.95 12.23
N GLN A 370 -20.27 11.49 13.45
CA GLN A 370 -19.99 12.90 13.73
C GLN A 370 -18.51 13.25 13.56
N LYS A 371 -17.61 12.36 14.00
CA LYS A 371 -16.16 12.47 13.76
C LYS A 371 -15.87 12.52 12.27
N MET A 372 -16.42 11.59 11.50
CA MET A 372 -16.25 11.52 10.05
C MET A 372 -16.82 12.74 9.33
N LEU A 373 -18.00 13.24 9.73
CA LEU A 373 -18.55 14.47 9.18
C LEU A 373 -17.63 15.66 9.41
N SER A 374 -17.08 15.78 10.63
CA SER A 374 -16.13 16.83 10.98
C SER A 374 -14.83 16.69 10.20
N TRP A 375 -14.28 15.47 10.08
CA TRP A 375 -13.11 15.16 9.27
C TRP A 375 -13.33 15.57 7.81
N SER A 376 -14.44 15.17 7.18
CA SER A 376 -14.77 15.52 5.79
C SER A 376 -14.89 17.04 5.61
N MET A 377 -15.53 17.75 6.54
CA MET A 377 -15.62 19.22 6.48
C MET A 377 -14.27 19.92 6.60
N LEU A 378 -13.35 19.38 7.41
CA LEU A 378 -12.02 19.94 7.64
C LEU A 378 -11.06 19.69 6.46
N HIS A 379 -11.31 18.68 5.62
CA HIS A 379 -10.45 18.25 4.51
C HIS A 379 -11.06 18.51 3.11
N ARG A 380 -12.07 19.37 3.01
CA ARG A 380 -12.51 19.91 1.70
C ARG A 380 -11.38 20.71 1.06
N ASP A 381 -11.35 20.80 -0.27
CA ASP A 381 -10.34 21.55 -1.03
C ASP A 381 -9.97 22.89 -0.38
N ARG A 382 -8.68 23.02 -0.03
CA ARG A 382 -8.13 24.16 0.72
C ARG A 382 -7.24 25.07 -0.13
N THR A 383 -7.20 24.87 -1.45
CA THR A 383 -6.32 25.62 -2.37
C THR A 383 -6.44 27.14 -2.18
N LEU A 384 -7.63 27.66 -1.87
CA LEU A 384 -7.88 29.09 -1.73
C LEU A 384 -8.53 29.52 -0.40
N VAL A 385 -8.88 28.59 0.49
CA VAL A 385 -9.77 28.87 1.65
C VAL A 385 -9.11 29.70 2.76
N ASN A 386 -7.78 29.71 2.82
CA ASN A 386 -6.97 30.39 3.83
C ASN A 386 -6.30 31.67 3.29
N ILE A 387 -6.85 32.24 2.22
CA ILE A 387 -6.33 33.43 1.55
C ILE A 387 -7.38 34.55 1.64
N ASN A 388 -6.97 35.72 2.14
CA ASN A 388 -7.78 36.93 2.14
C ASN A 388 -7.20 37.97 1.16
N LEU A 389 -8.05 38.69 0.44
CA LEU A 389 -7.62 39.80 -0.42
C LEU A 389 -7.80 41.13 0.34
N GLU A 390 -6.72 41.68 0.85
CA GLU A 390 -6.72 42.96 1.59
C GLU A 390 -5.99 44.04 0.78
N SER A 391 -6.72 45.09 0.40
CA SER A 391 -6.17 46.24 -0.35
C SER A 391 -5.36 45.86 -1.60
N GLY A 392 -5.80 44.83 -2.33
CA GLY A 392 -5.14 44.34 -3.55
C GLY A 392 -3.94 43.40 -3.30
N LYS A 393 -3.75 42.95 -2.05
CA LYS A 393 -2.71 41.97 -1.67
C LYS A 393 -3.34 40.69 -1.15
N LEU A 394 -2.77 39.55 -1.52
CA LEU A 394 -3.13 38.25 -0.94
C LEU A 394 -2.46 38.11 0.43
N ILE A 395 -3.26 37.86 1.46
CA ILE A 395 -2.85 37.60 2.83
C ILE A 395 -3.15 36.13 3.11
N HIS A 396 -2.10 35.36 3.42
CA HIS A 396 -2.22 33.94 3.71
C HIS A 396 -2.24 33.73 5.22
N TRP A 397 -3.20 32.96 5.73
CA TRP A 397 -3.17 32.50 7.12
C TRP A 397 -2.02 31.49 7.29
N LYS A 398 -1.17 31.65 8.30
CA LYS A 398 0.02 30.78 8.53
C LYS A 398 -0.02 30.02 9.86
N GLY A 399 -1.20 29.90 10.47
CA GLY A 399 -1.33 29.21 11.76
C GLY A 399 -1.24 27.69 11.63
N GLN A 400 -1.14 27.02 12.78
CA GLN A 400 -1.20 25.56 12.83
C GLN A 400 -2.66 25.10 12.80
N ARG A 401 -2.93 23.99 12.11
CA ARG A 401 -4.26 23.36 12.07
C ARG A 401 -4.58 22.73 13.43
N ILE A 402 -5.74 23.05 13.97
CA ILE A 402 -6.29 22.42 15.18
C ILE A 402 -7.41 21.48 14.72
N LEU A 403 -7.16 20.17 14.81
CA LEU A 403 -8.07 19.12 14.31
C LEU A 403 -8.93 18.51 15.41
N THR A 404 -8.45 18.55 16.65
CA THR A 404 -9.16 18.07 17.83
C THR A 404 -9.69 19.25 18.62
N LYS A 405 -10.89 19.09 19.18
CA LYS A 405 -11.46 20.09 20.07
C LYS A 405 -10.52 20.21 21.29
N PRO A 406 -10.09 21.42 21.71
CA PRO A 406 -9.41 21.58 22.99
C PRO A 406 -10.30 20.97 24.07
N GLU A 407 -9.74 20.13 24.94
CA GLU A 407 -10.45 19.65 26.12
C GLU A 407 -10.93 20.89 26.90
N ALA A 408 -12.23 20.93 27.18
CA ALA A 408 -12.91 22.10 27.74
C ALA A 408 -12.74 22.21 29.25
#